data_AF-A0AAV2HF47-F1
#
_entry.id   AF-A0AAV2HF47-F1
#
_cell.length_a   1.000
_cell.length_b   1.000
_cell.length_c   1.000
_cell.angle_alpha   90.00
_cell.angle_beta   90.00
_cell.angle_gamma   90.00
#
_symmetry.space_group_name_H-M   'P 1'
#
loop_
_entity.id
_entity.type
_entity.pdbx_description
1 polymer ?
#
loop_
_entity_poly.entity_id
_entity_poly.type
_entity_poly.pdbx_seq_one_letter_code
_entity_poly.pdbx_strand_id
1 'polypeptide(L)'
;MRTRLQCAAFCTFLLSVLSFIFVAAVLTSRHVSYRLEVRAKHVRDLERRPLEQDSTFRIPEQNNGPDVDPVTLRDRPPLEVNVSSYTASRQPFPSIDAEEIKRLIAAAERSDELIRAKTTKNTVTNQTTVAQKKPAAEKPTTKASVGEVAKATMKETIKQPPPSKDPGGFRLVSRGENIQAGDVQVHIPTAVFYNDFPEKSAFNILLNGWARHNDSMAFKCCFLHSFQNTSTKQNIVFTEAPAKVYNVYKQWIVDMQNAEFSCSVPANQLKASGVSKFSYVTFVKSSCRDASNDIMRIEFPKAVAKSVGVCLKVTYGTLNPEKMVEWFEFTKLMGVTKVFTYYFDVDPPAMKVLEYYNSTGFLDLLLIHPAKSKGGKARGFRHPRYSEQAFVDEVMGANDCKHRMSQYDYIIVMDMDEFILPKGELKTYYDILKKTSDKFPKAAGFQFDSHVIITSWGISRSSALHITRYVNRTEQANYDGAERNTRWAFKPTKTFYARNNFVYVKRDYEVAVVPHDYYMLFHYRGCKRQWAGCKSKPVTDTIMVKYEAALVDNVLKLPLGDVLYKSASYIQNITQWKLAHRSVI
;
A
#
# COMPACT_ATOMS: atom_id res chain seq x y z
N MET A 1 -43.56 35.51 51.96
CA MET A 1 -42.49 34.51 52.23
C MET A 1 -42.25 33.48 51.11
N ARG A 2 -43.19 33.22 50.18
CA ARG A 2 -42.96 32.29 49.04
C ARG A 2 -42.12 32.87 47.88
N THR A 3 -42.03 34.20 47.73
CA THR A 3 -41.27 34.86 46.66
C THR A 3 -39.78 35.09 46.98
N ARG A 4 -39.37 35.03 48.26
CA ARG A 4 -37.93 35.13 48.64
C ARG A 4 -37.20 33.77 48.54
N LEU A 5 -37.91 32.65 48.67
CA LEU A 5 -37.33 31.31 48.50
C LEU A 5 -37.06 30.97 47.02
N GLN A 6 -37.85 31.50 46.09
CA GLN A 6 -37.65 31.27 44.65
C GLN A 6 -36.47 32.06 44.07
N CYS A 7 -36.21 33.30 44.54
CA CYS A 7 -35.02 34.05 44.12
C CYS A 7 -33.71 33.42 44.63
N ALA A 8 -33.71 32.86 45.84
CA ALA A 8 -32.52 32.21 46.39
C ALA A 8 -32.13 30.97 45.57
N ALA A 9 -33.12 30.14 45.18
CA ALA A 9 -32.90 28.96 44.35
C ALA A 9 -32.48 29.29 42.91
N PHE A 10 -32.98 30.39 42.34
CA PHE A 10 -32.61 30.82 40.99
C PHE A 10 -31.19 31.39 40.94
N CYS A 11 -30.76 32.13 41.98
CA CYS A 11 -29.38 32.59 42.10
C CYS A 11 -28.38 31.45 42.32
N THR A 12 -28.72 30.42 43.09
CA THR A 12 -27.84 29.24 43.25
C THR A 12 -27.71 28.44 41.96
N PHE A 13 -28.78 28.36 41.16
CA PHE A 13 -28.76 27.73 39.85
C PHE A 13 -27.92 28.51 38.82
N LEU A 14 -28.00 29.85 38.80
CA LEU A 14 -27.14 30.65 37.91
C LEU A 14 -25.65 30.57 38.30
N LEU A 15 -25.33 30.55 39.59
CA LEU A 15 -23.95 30.42 40.07
C LEU A 15 -23.33 29.04 39.77
N SER A 16 -24.13 27.98 39.76
CA SER A 16 -23.66 26.64 39.38
C SER A 16 -23.44 26.50 37.87
N VAL A 17 -24.31 27.10 37.05
CA VAL A 17 -24.16 27.12 35.58
C VAL A 17 -22.95 27.96 35.15
N LEU A 18 -22.72 29.12 35.78
CA LEU A 18 -21.55 29.96 35.49
C LEU A 18 -20.24 29.29 35.93
N SER A 19 -20.23 28.58 37.06
CA SER A 19 -19.06 27.80 37.50
C SER A 19 -18.74 26.64 36.54
N PHE A 20 -19.76 25.96 35.99
CA PHE A 20 -19.57 24.89 35.00
C PHE A 20 -19.01 25.42 33.67
N ILE A 21 -19.48 26.58 33.21
CA ILE A 21 -18.97 27.22 31.98
C ILE A 21 -17.52 27.68 32.15
N PHE A 22 -17.17 28.22 33.33
CA PHE A 22 -15.79 28.64 33.62
C PHE A 22 -14.83 27.45 33.71
N VAL A 23 -15.24 26.32 34.32
CA VAL A 23 -14.45 25.08 34.35
C VAL A 23 -14.32 24.46 32.95
N ALA A 24 -15.35 24.50 32.11
CA ALA A 24 -15.29 24.04 30.73
C ALA A 24 -14.37 24.90 29.84
N ALA A 25 -14.34 26.23 30.06
CA ALA A 25 -13.43 27.15 29.36
C ALA A 25 -11.96 26.98 29.79
N VAL A 26 -11.71 26.74 31.09
CA VAL A 26 -10.35 26.48 31.62
C VAL A 26 -9.83 25.11 31.19
N LEU A 27 -10.68 24.08 31.11
CA LEU A 27 -10.30 22.75 30.60
C LEU A 27 -10.05 22.73 29.09
N THR A 28 -10.79 23.51 28.31
CA THR A 28 -10.57 23.63 26.86
C THR A 28 -9.34 24.47 26.51
N SER A 29 -9.04 25.54 27.26
CA SER A 29 -7.82 26.34 27.08
C SER A 29 -6.54 25.56 27.47
N ARG A 30 -6.57 24.78 28.57
CA ARG A 30 -5.42 23.96 28.99
C ARG A 30 -5.17 22.72 28.11
N HIS A 31 -6.20 22.11 27.50
CA HIS A 31 -5.99 20.95 26.63
C HIS A 31 -5.46 21.30 25.22
N VAL A 32 -5.78 22.50 24.71
CA VAL A 32 -5.31 22.98 23.41
C VAL A 32 -3.85 23.48 23.49
N SER A 33 -3.45 24.19 24.55
CA SER A 33 -2.04 24.61 24.72
C SER A 33 -1.09 23.47 25.11
N TYR A 34 -1.52 22.48 25.90
CA TYR A 34 -0.62 21.42 26.38
C TYR A 34 -0.25 20.36 25.32
N ARG A 35 -1.09 20.08 24.33
CA ARG A 35 -0.76 19.06 23.30
C ARG A 35 -0.06 19.58 22.06
N LEU A 36 -0.15 20.88 21.75
CA LEU A 36 0.49 21.46 20.55
C LEU A 36 1.97 21.82 20.78
N GLU A 37 2.41 22.21 21.98
CA GLU A 37 3.82 22.57 22.24
C GLU A 37 4.73 21.41 22.68
N VAL A 38 4.21 20.40 23.39
CA VAL A 38 4.95 19.15 23.68
C VAL A 38 5.31 18.43 22.38
N ARG A 39 4.57 18.70 21.30
CA ARG A 39 4.84 18.23 19.93
C ARG A 39 5.96 18.99 19.21
N ALA A 40 6.44 20.13 19.71
CA ALA A 40 7.45 20.94 19.01
C ALA A 40 8.84 20.95 19.67
N LYS A 41 8.96 20.60 20.95
CA LYS A 41 10.23 20.72 21.69
C LYS A 41 10.95 19.38 21.95
N HIS A 42 10.25 18.31 22.30
CA HIS A 42 10.92 17.03 22.63
C HIS A 42 11.43 16.26 21.40
N VAL A 43 10.81 16.43 20.24
CA VAL A 43 11.27 15.79 18.99
C VAL A 43 12.58 16.43 18.47
N ARG A 44 12.89 17.68 18.84
CA ARG A 44 14.15 18.35 18.47
C ARG A 44 15.36 17.94 19.33
N ASP A 45 15.13 17.39 20.52
CA ASP A 45 16.22 17.04 21.45
C ASP A 45 16.67 15.56 21.34
N LEU A 46 15.91 14.69 20.65
CA LEU A 46 16.29 13.28 20.43
C LEU A 46 17.17 13.04 19.19
N GLU A 47 17.43 14.07 18.38
CA GLU A 47 18.33 13.98 17.21
C GLU A 47 19.82 14.22 17.54
N ARG A 48 20.20 14.35 18.82
CA ARG A 48 21.61 14.55 19.23
C ARG A 48 21.97 13.82 20.53
N ARG A 49 22.45 12.56 20.43
CA ARG A 49 23.64 12.05 21.16
C ARG A 49 24.00 10.59 20.80
N PRO A 50 25.29 10.26 20.57
CA PRO A 50 25.78 8.88 20.39
C PRO A 50 26.45 8.28 21.65
N LEU A 51 26.47 6.93 21.69
CA LEU A 51 27.28 5.97 22.47
C LEU A 51 27.16 5.91 24.01
N GLU A 52 26.63 4.79 24.52
CA GLU A 52 27.30 3.98 25.57
C GLU A 52 26.75 2.54 25.60
N GLN A 53 27.69 1.58 25.69
CA GLN A 53 27.47 0.15 25.90
C GLN A 53 27.03 -0.10 27.34
N ASP A 54 26.19 -1.11 27.57
CA ASP A 54 26.41 -1.94 28.76
C ASP A 54 26.11 -3.42 28.47
N SER A 55 27.04 -4.24 28.95
CA SER A 55 27.29 -5.63 28.61
C SER A 55 27.12 -6.48 29.86
N THR A 56 26.32 -7.54 29.80
CA THR A 56 26.43 -8.64 30.77
C THR A 56 26.32 -9.98 30.07
N PHE A 57 27.46 -10.50 29.59
CA PHE A 57 27.69 -11.94 29.54
C PHE A 57 29.20 -12.24 29.60
N ARG A 58 29.61 -12.99 30.63
CA ARG A 58 30.99 -13.37 30.94
C ARG A 58 31.53 -14.40 29.93
N ILE A 59 32.81 -14.27 29.60
CA ILE A 59 33.66 -15.27 28.94
C ILE A 59 34.80 -15.62 29.93
N PRO A 60 35.25 -16.88 30.05
CA PRO A 60 36.50 -17.22 30.73
C PRO A 60 37.73 -17.20 29.79
N GLU A 61 38.87 -16.89 30.40
CA GLU A 61 40.18 -16.52 29.85
C GLU A 61 41.01 -17.59 29.11
N GLN A 62 41.84 -17.04 28.19
CA GLN A 62 43.26 -17.28 27.84
C GLN A 62 43.76 -18.63 27.26
N ASN A 63 44.48 -18.52 26.11
CA ASN A 63 45.93 -18.80 26.03
C ASN A 63 46.60 -18.43 24.67
N ASN A 64 47.56 -17.49 24.74
CA ASN A 64 48.90 -17.31 24.11
C ASN A 64 49.32 -17.86 22.71
N GLY A 65 49.60 -16.91 21.78
CA GLY A 65 50.85 -16.69 20.96
C GLY A 65 51.27 -17.65 19.81
N PRO A 66 52.28 -17.30 18.96
CA PRO A 66 52.89 -15.99 18.66
C PRO A 66 53.17 -15.66 17.15
N ASP A 67 53.67 -14.42 16.94
CA ASP A 67 54.30 -13.69 15.81
C ASP A 67 54.84 -14.37 14.53
N VAL A 68 54.72 -13.65 13.39
CA VAL A 68 55.80 -13.40 12.38
C VAL A 68 55.63 -12.02 11.70
N ASP A 69 56.75 -11.30 11.55
CA ASP A 69 57.00 -9.92 11.06
C ASP A 69 57.02 -9.71 9.51
N PRO A 70 57.13 -8.46 8.99
CA PRO A 70 56.77 -8.04 7.63
C PRO A 70 57.94 -7.83 6.65
N VAL A 71 57.66 -7.83 5.33
CA VAL A 71 58.58 -7.40 4.27
C VAL A 71 57.93 -6.36 3.35
N THR A 72 58.70 -5.33 3.03
CA THR A 72 58.40 -4.12 2.25
C THR A 72 58.90 -4.19 0.79
N LEU A 73 58.47 -3.19 -0.01
CA LEU A 73 58.96 -2.66 -1.31
C LEU A 73 58.03 -2.95 -2.51
N ARG A 74 57.23 -1.98 -2.97
CA ARG A 74 57.51 -0.75 -3.76
C ARG A 74 57.63 -1.01 -5.27
N ASP A 75 56.68 -0.46 -6.03
CA ASP A 75 56.86 0.46 -7.17
C ASP A 75 55.81 0.25 -8.29
N ARG A 76 54.92 1.24 -8.46
CA ARG A 76 54.42 1.76 -9.75
C ARG A 76 53.55 3.02 -9.52
N PRO A 77 53.58 4.00 -10.44
CA PRO A 77 53.11 5.37 -10.20
C PRO A 77 51.58 5.51 -10.34
N PRO A 78 50.94 6.49 -9.67
CA PRO A 78 49.52 6.74 -9.83
C PRO A 78 49.24 7.65 -11.05
N LEU A 79 48.32 7.20 -11.90
CA LEU A 79 47.64 8.02 -12.89
C LEU A 79 46.72 9.03 -12.18
N GLU A 80 46.96 10.31 -12.45
CA GLU A 80 46.11 11.42 -12.04
C GLU A 80 44.72 11.28 -12.66
N VAL A 81 43.69 11.18 -11.83
CA VAL A 81 42.31 11.48 -12.21
C VAL A 81 41.82 12.59 -11.28
N ASN A 82 41.51 13.71 -11.92
CA ASN A 82 41.06 14.96 -11.35
C ASN A 82 39.72 14.77 -10.62
N VAL A 83 39.75 14.71 -9.29
CA VAL A 83 38.55 14.81 -8.44
C VAL A 83 38.49 16.24 -7.94
N SER A 84 37.75 17.09 -8.66
CA SER A 84 37.35 18.39 -8.14
C SER A 84 36.45 18.14 -6.92
N SER A 85 36.96 18.53 -5.76
CA SER A 85 36.27 18.57 -4.48
C SER A 85 34.98 19.39 -4.56
N TYR A 86 33.82 18.73 -4.49
CA TYR A 86 32.62 19.39 -3.98
C TYR A 86 32.71 19.40 -2.45
N THR A 87 33.42 20.38 -1.91
CA THR A 87 33.22 20.83 -0.55
C THR A 87 31.80 21.40 -0.47
N ALA A 88 30.91 20.72 0.26
CA ALA A 88 29.65 21.31 0.66
C ALA A 88 29.95 22.52 1.56
N SER A 89 29.93 23.73 0.98
CA SER A 89 29.87 24.95 1.75
C SER A 89 28.56 24.94 2.53
N ARG A 90 28.63 24.75 3.84
CA ARG A 90 27.53 25.12 4.74
C ARG A 90 27.39 26.64 4.66
N GLN A 91 26.55 27.13 3.75
CA GLN A 91 26.03 28.49 3.90
C GLN A 91 25.05 28.48 5.07
N PRO A 92 25.19 29.40 6.04
CA PRO A 92 24.18 29.58 7.07
C PRO A 92 22.89 30.08 6.42
N PHE A 93 21.75 29.58 6.89
CA PHE A 93 20.44 30.13 6.54
C PHE A 93 20.42 31.65 6.81
N PRO A 94 19.83 32.48 5.94
CA PRO A 94 19.70 33.90 6.21
C PRO A 94 18.88 34.06 7.51
N SER A 95 19.48 34.71 8.50
CA SER A 95 18.81 35.07 9.74
C SER A 95 17.70 36.05 9.41
N ILE A 96 16.45 35.63 9.61
CA ILE A 96 15.31 36.53 9.56
C ILE A 96 15.45 37.49 10.76
N ASP A 97 15.62 38.78 10.46
CA ASP A 97 15.68 39.85 11.45
C ASP A 97 14.40 39.86 12.31
N ALA A 98 14.55 40.14 13.60
CA ALA A 98 13.46 40.31 14.54
C ALA A 98 12.41 41.33 14.05
N GLU A 99 12.79 42.34 13.27
CA GLU A 99 11.83 43.27 12.66
C GLU A 99 10.99 42.64 11.53
N GLU A 100 11.55 41.70 10.76
CA GLU A 100 10.79 40.94 9.76
C GLU A 100 9.77 40.01 10.45
N ILE A 101 10.15 39.41 11.59
CA ILE A 101 9.26 38.58 12.41
C ILE A 101 8.11 39.43 12.99
N LYS A 102 8.42 40.62 13.51
CA LYS A 102 7.39 41.55 14.01
C LYS A 102 6.43 42.00 12.90
N ARG A 103 6.95 42.26 11.69
CA ARG A 103 6.11 42.59 10.52
C ARG A 103 5.17 41.44 10.15
N LEU A 104 5.64 40.20 10.18
CA LEU A 104 4.84 39.02 9.87
C LEU A 104 3.75 38.76 10.93
N ILE A 105 4.06 38.97 12.21
CA ILE A 105 3.07 38.89 13.30
C ILE A 105 2.01 39.98 13.15
N ALA A 106 2.41 41.23 12.90
CA ALA A 106 1.48 42.34 12.69
C ALA A 106 0.63 42.20 11.41
N ALA A 107 1.09 41.43 10.41
CA ALA A 107 0.31 41.09 9.22
C ALA A 107 -0.71 39.99 9.50
N ALA A 108 -0.35 38.99 10.32
CA ALA A 108 -1.26 37.93 10.75
C ALA A 108 -2.39 38.46 11.64
N GLU A 109 -2.08 39.37 12.57
CA GLU A 109 -3.07 40.00 13.45
C GLU A 109 -4.06 40.88 12.66
N ARG A 110 -3.58 41.64 11.67
CA ARG A 110 -4.44 42.40 10.75
C ARG A 110 -5.36 41.52 9.92
N SER A 111 -4.91 40.33 9.52
CA SER A 111 -5.75 39.38 8.80
C SER A 111 -6.85 38.81 9.70
N ASP A 112 -6.55 38.56 10.97
CA ASP A 112 -7.51 38.01 11.94
C ASP A 112 -8.57 39.05 12.33
N GLU A 113 -8.19 40.33 12.45
CA GLU A 113 -9.15 41.44 12.59
C GLU A 113 -10.05 41.61 11.36
N LEU A 114 -9.52 41.44 10.15
CA LEU A 114 -10.32 41.52 8.91
C LEU A 114 -11.35 40.39 8.82
N ILE A 115 -11.00 39.20 9.31
CA ILE A 115 -11.87 38.03 9.38
C ILE A 115 -12.96 38.24 10.44
N ARG A 116 -12.61 38.76 11.62
CA ARG A 116 -13.59 39.09 12.65
C ARG A 116 -14.55 40.19 12.20
N ALA A 117 -14.07 41.26 11.57
CA ALA A 117 -14.90 42.34 11.04
C ALA A 117 -15.89 41.89 9.96
N LYS A 118 -15.49 40.95 9.09
CA LYS A 118 -16.41 40.32 8.10
C LYS A 118 -17.47 39.43 8.76
N THR A 119 -17.10 38.76 9.86
CA THR A 119 -18.02 37.90 10.61
C THR A 119 -19.07 38.73 11.36
N THR A 120 -18.69 39.88 11.92
CA THR A 120 -19.63 40.79 12.61
C THR A 120 -20.59 41.50 11.64
N LYS A 121 -20.17 41.80 10.40
CA LYS A 121 -21.04 42.41 9.37
C LYS A 121 -22.16 41.48 8.91
N ASN A 122 -21.92 40.17 8.83
CA ASN A 122 -22.93 39.18 8.41
C ASN A 122 -23.96 38.87 9.49
N THR A 123 -23.67 39.16 10.76
CA THR A 123 -24.61 38.94 11.88
C THR A 123 -25.60 40.10 12.02
N VAL A 124 -25.24 41.31 11.60
CA VAL A 124 -26.10 42.52 11.69
C VAL A 124 -27.15 42.58 10.56
N THR A 125 -26.93 41.89 9.43
CA THR A 125 -27.86 41.97 8.27
C THR A 125 -29.08 41.04 8.35
N ASN A 126 -29.13 40.11 9.31
CA ASN A 126 -30.19 39.08 9.39
C ASN A 126 -31.23 39.32 10.51
N GLN A 127 -31.34 40.54 11.06
CA GLN A 127 -32.39 40.91 12.01
C GLN A 127 -33.10 42.21 11.60
N THR A 128 -33.80 42.21 10.47
CA THR A 128 -34.97 43.10 10.28
C THR A 128 -35.78 42.67 9.06
N THR A 129 -36.90 41.96 9.28
CA THR A 129 -38.24 42.26 8.75
C THR A 129 -39.13 41.01 8.75
N VAL A 130 -40.07 40.99 9.69
CA VAL A 130 -41.31 40.19 9.64
C VAL A 130 -42.41 41.14 9.18
N ALA A 131 -43.17 40.79 8.15
CA ALA A 131 -44.56 41.25 7.99
C ALA A 131 -45.34 40.35 7.03
N GLN A 132 -46.58 40.06 7.43
CA GLN A 132 -47.52 39.07 6.91
C GLN A 132 -48.23 39.51 5.62
N LYS A 133 -48.63 38.54 4.78
CA LYS A 133 -50.03 38.37 4.29
C LYS A 133 -50.20 37.11 3.41
N LYS A 134 -51.24 36.32 3.72
CA LYS A 134 -51.99 35.39 2.85
C LYS A 134 -53.30 36.13 2.44
N PRO A 135 -54.22 35.61 1.60
CA PRO A 135 -54.20 34.44 0.71
C PRO A 135 -54.80 34.69 -0.71
N ALA A 136 -54.71 33.74 -1.64
CA ALA A 136 -55.72 33.52 -2.70
C ALA A 136 -55.57 32.13 -3.34
N ALA A 137 -56.70 31.54 -3.71
CA ALA A 137 -56.89 30.19 -4.20
C ALA A 137 -56.96 30.14 -5.74
N GLU A 138 -56.67 28.98 -6.35
CA GLU A 138 -57.56 28.31 -7.32
C GLU A 138 -57.03 26.93 -7.74
N LYS A 139 -57.98 26.03 -8.01
CA LYS A 139 -57.93 24.64 -8.50
C LYS A 139 -58.67 24.66 -9.88
N PRO A 140 -58.89 23.55 -10.63
CA PRO A 140 -58.29 22.20 -10.71
C PRO A 140 -58.11 21.69 -12.18
N THR A 141 -57.91 20.36 -12.35
CA THR A 141 -58.17 19.48 -13.54
C THR A 141 -57.02 19.28 -14.55
N THR A 142 -56.70 18.10 -15.12
CA THR A 142 -57.29 16.74 -15.12
C THR A 142 -56.27 15.68 -15.61
N LYS A 143 -56.59 14.42 -15.27
CA LYS A 143 -56.02 13.09 -15.63
C LYS A 143 -55.49 12.88 -17.06
N ALA A 144 -54.46 12.03 -17.19
CA ALA A 144 -54.49 10.79 -18.02
C ALA A 144 -53.31 9.88 -17.68
N SER A 145 -53.43 8.60 -18.05
CA SER A 145 -52.93 7.42 -17.36
C SER A 145 -52.02 6.52 -18.22
N VAL A 146 -51.40 5.53 -17.53
CA VAL A 146 -50.88 4.23 -18.01
C VAL A 146 -49.43 4.19 -18.52
N GLY A 147 -48.63 3.29 -17.95
CA GLY A 147 -47.31 2.92 -18.46
C GLY A 147 -46.41 2.23 -17.42
N GLU A 148 -46.85 1.08 -16.92
CA GLU A 148 -46.10 0.18 -16.05
C GLU A 148 -44.94 -0.48 -16.82
N VAL A 149 -43.68 -0.24 -16.41
CA VAL A 149 -42.54 -1.13 -16.69
C VAL A 149 -41.67 -1.20 -15.44
N ALA A 150 -41.81 -2.30 -14.71
CA ALA A 150 -40.98 -2.64 -13.58
C ALA A 150 -39.52 -2.82 -14.03
N LYS A 151 -38.63 -1.93 -13.58
CA LYS A 151 -37.17 -2.16 -13.62
C LYS A 151 -36.80 -3.17 -12.54
N ALA A 152 -36.78 -4.45 -12.91
CA ALA A 152 -36.09 -5.48 -12.15
C ALA A 152 -34.61 -5.10 -12.03
N THR A 153 -34.20 -4.75 -10.82
CA THR A 153 -32.79 -4.50 -10.49
C THR A 153 -32.18 -5.85 -10.15
N MET A 154 -31.45 -6.46 -11.10
CA MET A 154 -30.57 -7.60 -10.80
C MET A 154 -29.43 -7.13 -9.88
N LYS A 155 -29.69 -7.13 -8.58
CA LYS A 155 -28.64 -7.33 -7.58
C LYS A 155 -28.38 -8.83 -7.55
N GLU A 156 -27.49 -9.29 -8.42
CA GLU A 156 -26.82 -10.57 -8.24
C GLU A 156 -25.82 -10.39 -7.08
N THR A 157 -26.35 -10.44 -5.87
CA THR A 157 -25.55 -10.80 -4.70
C THR A 157 -25.11 -12.23 -4.98
N ILE A 158 -23.82 -12.44 -5.25
CA ILE A 158 -23.20 -13.76 -5.11
C ILE A 158 -23.41 -14.13 -3.64
N LYS A 159 -24.55 -14.75 -3.34
CA LYS A 159 -24.78 -15.39 -2.06
C LYS A 159 -23.78 -16.53 -2.04
N GLN A 160 -22.73 -16.37 -1.24
CA GLN A 160 -21.97 -17.52 -0.79
C GLN A 160 -22.97 -18.57 -0.32
N PRO A 161 -22.84 -19.83 -0.75
CA PRO A 161 -23.69 -20.88 -0.23
C PRO A 161 -23.61 -20.85 1.29
N PRO A 162 -24.74 -21.01 2.01
CA PRO A 162 -24.69 -21.10 3.46
C PRO A 162 -23.66 -22.17 3.83
N PRO A 163 -22.77 -21.92 4.82
CA PRO A 163 -21.80 -22.92 5.23
C PRO A 163 -22.58 -24.18 5.56
N SER A 164 -22.28 -25.27 4.85
CA SER A 164 -22.84 -26.57 5.17
C SER A 164 -22.54 -26.82 6.64
N LYS A 165 -23.58 -26.91 7.45
CA LYS A 165 -23.47 -27.41 8.82
C LYS A 165 -23.18 -28.91 8.72
N ASP A 166 -21.97 -29.24 8.32
CA ASP A 166 -21.44 -30.59 8.40
C ASP A 166 -20.92 -30.77 9.84
N PRO A 167 -21.49 -31.67 10.65
CA PRO A 167 -21.19 -31.74 12.06
C PRO A 167 -19.87 -32.50 12.27
N GLY A 168 -18.75 -31.77 12.27
CA GLY A 168 -17.48 -32.23 12.87
C GLY A 168 -16.25 -32.32 11.97
N GLY A 169 -16.37 -32.07 10.66
CA GLY A 169 -15.25 -32.08 9.72
C GLY A 169 -14.47 -30.75 9.64
N PHE A 170 -13.21 -30.82 9.19
CA PHE A 170 -12.47 -29.61 8.80
C PHE A 170 -13.00 -29.04 7.47
N ARG A 171 -13.05 -27.72 7.38
CA ARG A 171 -13.36 -26.95 6.18
C ARG A 171 -12.06 -26.38 5.61
N LEU A 172 -11.74 -26.76 4.38
CA LEU A 172 -10.65 -26.13 3.63
C LEU A 172 -11.11 -24.75 3.13
N VAL A 173 -10.47 -23.69 3.61
CA VAL A 173 -10.78 -22.32 3.17
C VAL A 173 -10.26 -22.07 1.76
N SER A 174 -10.94 -21.18 1.03
CA SER A 174 -10.52 -20.78 -0.30
C SER A 174 -9.21 -19.96 -0.25
N ARG A 175 -8.49 -19.89 -1.37
CA ARG A 175 -7.26 -19.08 -1.46
C ARG A 175 -7.58 -17.60 -1.19
N GLY A 176 -6.94 -17.00 -0.19
CA GLY A 176 -7.17 -15.61 0.24
C GLY A 176 -8.28 -15.44 1.29
N GLU A 177 -9.03 -16.49 1.60
CA GLU A 177 -10.01 -16.50 2.68
C GLU A 177 -9.29 -16.61 4.04
N ASN A 178 -9.80 -15.90 5.05
CA ASN A 178 -9.18 -15.88 6.38
C ASN A 178 -9.47 -17.14 7.19
N ILE A 179 -8.46 -17.66 7.87
CA ILE A 179 -8.64 -18.47 9.09
C ILE A 179 -8.51 -17.58 10.35
N GLN A 180 -9.10 -18.02 11.45
CA GLN A 180 -9.07 -17.33 12.76
C GLN A 180 -8.72 -18.31 13.88
N ALA A 181 -8.03 -17.80 14.91
CA ALA A 181 -7.65 -18.57 16.09
C ALA A 181 -8.73 -18.52 17.18
N GLY A 182 -9.88 -19.15 16.92
CA GLY A 182 -11.05 -19.04 17.80
C GLY A 182 -11.64 -17.63 17.78
N ASP A 183 -12.01 -17.10 18.95
CA ASP A 183 -12.67 -15.78 19.06
C ASP A 183 -11.68 -14.59 19.12
N VAL A 184 -10.37 -14.84 18.99
CA VAL A 184 -9.36 -13.77 19.04
C VAL A 184 -9.32 -12.97 17.75
N GLN A 185 -8.92 -11.71 17.86
CA GLN A 185 -8.93 -10.75 16.75
C GLN A 185 -7.69 -10.89 15.87
N VAL A 186 -7.52 -12.07 15.27
CA VAL A 186 -6.48 -12.39 14.28
C VAL A 186 -7.10 -13.04 13.06
N HIS A 187 -6.71 -12.59 11.87
CA HIS A 187 -7.24 -13.08 10.60
C HIS A 187 -6.09 -13.29 9.63
N ILE A 188 -5.90 -14.55 9.24
CA ILE A 188 -4.78 -14.99 8.42
C ILE A 188 -5.33 -15.48 7.07
N PRO A 189 -5.14 -14.74 5.96
CA PRO A 189 -5.55 -15.16 4.61
C PRO A 189 -4.51 -16.00 3.85
N THR A 190 -3.29 -16.16 4.39
CA THR A 190 -2.18 -16.77 3.65
C THR A 190 -1.17 -17.48 4.56
N ALA A 191 -0.61 -18.56 4.03
CA ALA A 191 0.50 -19.32 4.60
C ALA A 191 1.44 -19.73 3.47
N VAL A 192 2.67 -19.25 3.48
CA VAL A 192 3.63 -19.43 2.39
C VAL A 192 4.89 -20.12 2.90
N PHE A 193 5.28 -21.20 2.24
CA PHE A 193 6.49 -21.95 2.54
C PHE A 193 7.77 -21.16 2.22
N TYR A 194 8.78 -21.30 3.09
CA TYR A 194 10.11 -20.75 2.93
C TYR A 194 11.16 -21.82 3.19
N ASN A 195 12.17 -21.90 2.31
CA ASN A 195 13.32 -22.75 2.56
C ASN A 195 14.32 -22.05 3.48
N ASP A 196 14.80 -22.76 4.50
CA ASP A 196 15.87 -22.33 5.43
C ASP A 196 15.66 -20.98 6.16
N PHE A 197 14.42 -20.48 6.25
CA PHE A 197 14.11 -19.22 6.91
C PHE A 197 12.73 -19.23 7.59
N PRO A 198 12.61 -18.82 8.86
CA PRO A 198 13.66 -18.24 9.70
C PRO A 198 14.65 -19.25 10.28
N GLU A 199 14.31 -20.54 10.28
CA GLU A 199 15.16 -21.60 10.83
C GLU A 199 15.81 -22.43 9.71
N LYS A 200 17.13 -22.64 9.80
CA LYS A 200 17.89 -23.41 8.81
C LYS A 200 17.51 -24.89 8.87
N SER A 201 17.38 -25.51 7.71
CA SER A 201 17.03 -26.92 7.53
C SER A 201 15.69 -27.32 8.17
N ALA A 202 14.82 -26.36 8.46
CA ALA A 202 13.49 -26.58 9.00
C ALA A 202 12.40 -26.45 7.92
N PHE A 203 11.22 -26.99 8.19
CA PHE A 203 10.02 -26.65 7.43
C PHE A 203 9.48 -25.34 7.97
N ASN A 204 9.60 -24.27 7.19
CA ASN A 204 9.17 -22.95 7.62
C ASN A 204 7.99 -22.47 6.79
N ILE A 205 7.06 -21.78 7.44
CA ILE A 205 6.05 -20.97 6.76
C ILE A 205 6.03 -19.56 7.33
N LEU A 206 5.70 -18.60 6.46
CA LEU A 206 5.30 -17.25 6.84
C LEU A 206 3.79 -17.11 6.65
N LEU A 207 3.11 -16.65 7.69
CA LEU A 207 1.70 -16.34 7.68
C LEU A 207 1.57 -14.82 7.74
N ASN A 208 0.82 -14.23 6.83
CA ASN A 208 0.62 -12.78 6.79
C ASN A 208 -0.87 -12.48 6.94
N GLY A 209 -1.23 -11.42 7.64
CA GLY A 209 -2.63 -11.10 7.87
C GLY A 209 -2.80 -9.88 8.76
N TRP A 210 -3.80 -9.94 9.62
CA TRP A 210 -4.10 -8.87 10.56
C TRP A 210 -4.26 -9.38 11.99
N ALA A 211 -3.71 -8.64 12.94
CA ALA A 211 -3.91 -8.84 14.35
C ALA A 211 -4.26 -7.52 15.02
N ARG A 212 -5.15 -7.55 16.02
CA ARG A 212 -5.47 -6.36 16.81
C ARG A 212 -4.24 -5.90 17.60
N HIS A 213 -3.96 -4.59 17.55
CA HIS A 213 -2.68 -4.04 18.05
C HIS A 213 -2.37 -4.39 19.51
N ASN A 214 -3.39 -4.35 20.38
CA ASN A 214 -3.24 -4.48 21.84
C ASN A 214 -3.51 -5.90 22.35
N ASP A 215 -3.86 -6.83 21.47
CA ASP A 215 -4.17 -8.20 21.87
C ASP A 215 -2.87 -9.02 21.97
N SER A 216 -2.90 -10.10 22.76
CA SER A 216 -1.79 -11.06 22.80
C SER A 216 -1.56 -11.65 21.41
N MET A 217 -0.30 -11.64 20.96
CA MET A 217 0.13 -12.24 19.70
C MET A 217 0.78 -13.61 19.90
N ALA A 218 0.58 -14.23 21.07
CA ALA A 218 1.01 -15.59 21.34
C ALA A 218 0.04 -16.59 20.71
N PHE A 219 0.45 -17.15 19.57
CA PHE A 219 -0.31 -18.14 18.82
C PHE A 219 0.54 -19.37 18.52
N LYS A 220 -0.10 -20.41 17.97
CA LYS A 220 0.57 -21.60 17.44
C LYS A 220 0.05 -21.94 16.05
N CYS A 221 0.92 -22.54 15.25
CA CYS A 221 0.56 -23.24 14.03
C CYS A 221 0.32 -24.71 14.31
N CYS A 222 -0.70 -25.25 13.66
CA CYS A 222 -1.07 -26.66 13.69
C CYS A 222 -0.91 -27.22 12.30
N PHE A 223 0.18 -27.94 12.05
CA PHE A 223 0.47 -28.57 10.77
C PHE A 223 -0.18 -29.94 10.69
N LEU A 224 -0.97 -30.17 9.63
CA LEU A 224 -1.68 -31.43 9.44
C LEU A 224 -0.79 -32.42 8.69
N HIS A 225 -0.63 -33.63 9.23
CA HIS A 225 0.15 -34.71 8.60
C HIS A 225 -0.53 -35.22 7.33
N SER A 226 -1.85 -35.38 7.38
CA SER A 226 -2.69 -35.71 6.24
C SER A 226 -4.06 -35.04 6.38
N PHE A 227 -4.71 -34.79 5.24
CA PHE A 227 -6.08 -34.26 5.21
C PHE A 227 -6.83 -34.88 4.05
N GLN A 228 -8.01 -35.44 4.36
CA GLN A 228 -9.02 -35.85 3.40
C GLN A 228 -10.33 -35.14 3.78
N ASN A 229 -11.24 -34.94 2.82
CA ASN A 229 -12.50 -34.23 3.10
C ASN A 229 -13.37 -34.91 4.17
N THR A 230 -13.15 -36.19 4.46
CA THR A 230 -13.83 -36.97 5.52
C THR A 230 -13.10 -36.92 6.87
N SER A 231 -11.96 -36.24 6.97
CA SER A 231 -11.16 -36.22 8.19
C SER A 231 -11.85 -35.42 9.32
N THR A 232 -11.95 -36.04 10.50
CA THR A 232 -12.44 -35.42 11.73
C THR A 232 -11.27 -35.03 12.64
N LYS A 233 -11.51 -34.14 13.62
CA LYS A 233 -10.50 -33.72 14.59
C LYS A 233 -9.83 -34.86 15.35
N GLN A 234 -10.56 -35.96 15.61
CA GLN A 234 -10.00 -37.11 16.34
C GLN A 234 -9.00 -37.93 15.50
N ASN A 235 -9.09 -37.86 14.17
CA ASN A 235 -8.33 -38.70 13.26
C ASN A 235 -7.16 -37.97 12.59
N ILE A 236 -6.96 -36.68 12.89
CA ILE A 236 -5.83 -35.90 12.35
C ILE A 236 -4.71 -35.81 13.37
N VAL A 237 -3.51 -36.20 12.93
CA VAL A 237 -2.27 -35.95 13.67
C VAL A 237 -1.75 -34.57 13.31
N PHE A 238 -1.46 -33.79 14.36
CA PHE A 238 -0.90 -32.46 14.26
C PHE A 238 0.56 -32.44 14.69
N THR A 239 1.35 -31.65 13.98
CA THR A 239 2.60 -31.10 14.52
C THR A 239 2.33 -29.66 14.97
N GLU A 240 2.44 -29.41 16.28
CA GLU A 240 2.34 -28.05 16.82
C GLU A 240 3.69 -27.32 16.68
N ALA A 241 3.65 -26.04 16.31
CA ALA A 241 4.81 -25.14 16.36
C ALA A 241 4.40 -23.76 16.90
N PRO A 242 5.26 -23.08 17.67
CA PRO A 242 4.98 -21.72 18.12
C PRO A 242 4.95 -20.75 16.93
N ALA A 243 3.96 -19.86 16.90
CA ALA A 243 3.88 -18.78 15.92
C ALA A 243 4.64 -17.56 16.45
N LYS A 244 5.87 -17.37 15.96
CA LYS A 244 6.69 -16.22 16.32
C LYS A 244 6.28 -15.02 15.48
N VAL A 245 6.03 -13.88 16.11
CA VAL A 245 5.79 -12.62 15.42
C VAL A 245 7.03 -12.25 14.60
N TYR A 246 6.90 -12.27 13.29
CA TYR A 246 7.96 -11.92 12.35
C TYR A 246 8.05 -10.40 12.18
N ASN A 247 6.90 -9.75 11.97
CA ASN A 247 6.82 -8.31 11.81
C ASN A 247 5.39 -7.81 12.11
N VAL A 248 5.28 -6.57 12.57
CA VAL A 248 4.00 -5.89 12.75
C VAL A 248 4.19 -4.47 12.23
N TYR A 249 3.26 -4.00 11.39
CA TYR A 249 3.30 -2.62 10.95
C TYR A 249 3.06 -1.68 12.14
N LYS A 250 3.96 -0.71 12.36
CA LYS A 250 3.91 0.18 13.54
C LYS A 250 3.87 1.68 13.22
N GLN A 251 4.01 2.08 11.95
CA GLN A 251 4.03 3.52 11.61
C GLN A 251 2.66 4.19 11.83
N TRP A 252 1.57 3.49 11.55
CA TRP A 252 0.23 3.91 11.95
C TRP A 252 -0.40 2.84 12.82
N ILE A 253 -0.79 3.24 14.02
CA ILE A 253 -1.51 2.37 14.94
C ILE A 253 -2.99 2.50 14.63
N VAL A 254 -3.54 1.45 14.03
CA VAL A 254 -4.95 1.31 13.67
C VAL A 254 -5.55 0.14 14.44
N ASP A 255 -6.83 -0.12 14.24
CA ASP A 255 -7.56 -1.16 14.95
C ASP A 255 -6.97 -2.56 14.66
N MET A 256 -6.79 -2.87 13.37
CA MET A 256 -6.23 -4.14 12.91
C MET A 256 -4.89 -3.88 12.22
N GLN A 257 -3.79 -4.19 12.89
CA GLN A 257 -2.46 -4.04 12.31
C GLN A 257 -2.19 -5.16 11.32
N ASN A 258 -1.48 -4.85 10.23
CA ASN A 258 -0.80 -5.89 9.48
C ASN A 258 0.21 -6.60 10.39
N ALA A 259 0.13 -7.92 10.45
CA ALA A 259 1.01 -8.76 11.24
C ALA A 259 1.45 -9.98 10.43
N GLU A 260 2.75 -10.23 10.42
CA GLU A 260 3.40 -11.40 9.85
C GLU A 260 3.86 -12.31 11.00
N PHE A 261 3.55 -13.60 10.90
CA PHE A 261 3.97 -14.65 11.82
C PHE A 261 4.85 -15.66 11.09
N SER A 262 5.70 -16.34 11.83
CA SER A 262 6.54 -17.43 11.33
C SER A 262 6.36 -18.65 12.20
N CYS A 263 6.26 -19.81 11.54
CA CYS A 263 6.20 -21.10 12.20
C CYS A 263 7.23 -22.03 11.57
N SER A 264 8.06 -22.62 12.42
CA SER A 264 9.16 -23.49 12.02
C SER A 264 9.00 -24.86 12.69
N VAL A 265 9.08 -25.92 11.89
CA VAL A 265 9.18 -27.30 12.37
C VAL A 265 10.61 -27.78 12.10
N PRO A 266 11.44 -27.94 13.15
CA PRO A 266 12.84 -28.35 12.99
C PRO A 266 13.01 -29.72 12.33
N ALA A 267 14.16 -29.95 11.70
CA ALA A 267 14.46 -31.17 10.94
C ALA A 267 14.30 -32.47 11.77
N ASN A 268 14.71 -32.45 13.04
CA ASN A 268 14.57 -33.59 13.94
C ASN A 268 13.09 -33.92 14.20
N GLN A 269 12.23 -32.92 14.34
CA GLN A 269 10.80 -33.10 14.52
C GLN A 269 10.12 -33.62 13.26
N LEU A 270 10.53 -33.15 12.07
CA LEU A 270 10.08 -33.70 10.78
C LEU A 270 10.47 -35.17 10.61
N LYS A 271 11.71 -35.53 10.96
CA LYS A 271 12.18 -36.92 10.93
C LYS A 271 11.38 -37.80 11.90
N ALA A 272 11.18 -37.31 13.13
CA ALA A 272 10.42 -38.04 14.15
C ALA A 272 8.94 -38.23 13.78
N SER A 273 8.34 -37.27 13.05
CA SER A 273 6.96 -37.40 12.58
C SER A 273 6.81 -38.29 11.35
N GLY A 274 7.91 -38.64 10.67
CA GLY A 274 7.86 -39.33 9.37
C GLY A 274 7.29 -38.48 8.24
N VAL A 275 7.10 -37.17 8.45
CA VAL A 275 6.52 -36.25 7.47
C VAL A 275 7.63 -35.41 6.84
N SER A 276 7.77 -35.51 5.52
CA SER A 276 8.74 -34.72 4.76
C SER A 276 8.26 -33.30 4.44
N LYS A 277 6.94 -33.09 4.35
CA LYS A 277 6.32 -31.78 4.10
C LYS A 277 4.88 -31.75 4.58
N PHE A 278 4.42 -30.57 5.01
CA PHE A 278 3.02 -30.33 5.32
C PHE A 278 2.34 -29.61 4.17
N SER A 279 1.08 -29.98 3.89
CA SER A 279 0.29 -29.31 2.84
C SER A 279 -0.77 -28.36 3.39
N TYR A 280 -1.08 -28.49 4.68
CA TYR A 280 -2.16 -27.75 5.33
C TYR A 280 -1.74 -27.29 6.72
N VAL A 281 -2.28 -26.14 7.13
CA VAL A 281 -2.06 -25.54 8.44
C VAL A 281 -3.35 -24.91 8.95
N THR A 282 -3.54 -24.92 10.25
CA THR A 282 -4.49 -24.02 10.94
C THR A 282 -3.76 -23.23 12.03
N PHE A 283 -4.42 -22.19 12.53
CA PHE A 283 -3.84 -21.20 13.43
C PHE A 283 -4.67 -21.11 14.70
N VAL A 284 -4.03 -21.23 15.86
CA VAL A 284 -4.71 -21.38 17.15
C VAL A 284 -4.08 -20.50 18.22
N LYS A 285 -4.82 -20.24 19.29
CA LYS A 285 -4.34 -19.48 20.45
C LYS A 285 -3.42 -20.31 21.35
N SER A 286 -3.87 -21.49 21.77
CA SER A 286 -3.25 -22.28 22.85
C SER A 286 -2.76 -23.65 22.39
N SER A 287 -3.65 -24.47 21.81
CA SER A 287 -3.35 -25.84 21.41
C SER A 287 -4.14 -26.23 20.17
N CYS A 288 -3.58 -27.16 19.38
CA CYS A 288 -4.23 -27.75 18.22
C CYS A 288 -5.43 -28.62 18.58
N ARG A 289 -5.59 -29.00 19.87
CA ARG A 289 -6.85 -29.59 20.37
C ARG A 289 -8.03 -28.62 20.24
N ASP A 290 -7.75 -27.33 20.35
CA ASP A 290 -8.73 -26.24 20.27
C ASP A 290 -8.85 -25.68 18.85
N ALA A 291 -8.26 -26.35 17.85
CA ALA A 291 -8.26 -25.85 16.47
C ALA A 291 -9.69 -25.59 15.97
N SER A 292 -9.89 -24.48 15.26
CA SER A 292 -11.13 -24.26 14.51
C SER A 292 -11.25 -25.33 13.41
N ASN A 293 -12.43 -25.45 12.81
CA ASN A 293 -12.60 -26.35 11.68
C ASN A 293 -11.93 -25.80 10.41
N ASP A 294 -11.52 -24.53 10.40
CA ASP A 294 -10.97 -23.91 9.21
C ASP A 294 -9.47 -24.22 9.06
N ILE A 295 -9.11 -24.81 7.92
CA ILE A 295 -7.73 -25.12 7.55
C ILE A 295 -7.36 -24.41 6.26
N MET A 296 -6.08 -24.08 6.13
CA MET A 296 -5.52 -23.38 4.98
C MET A 296 -4.50 -24.25 4.26
N ARG A 297 -4.48 -24.17 2.92
CA ARG A 297 -3.42 -24.77 2.10
C ARG A 297 -2.15 -23.93 2.21
N ILE A 298 -1.01 -24.60 2.41
CA ILE A 298 0.31 -23.97 2.37
C ILE A 298 0.70 -23.74 0.90
N GLU A 299 1.06 -22.51 0.58
CA GLU A 299 1.53 -22.10 -0.74
C GLU A 299 3.03 -22.39 -0.88
N PHE A 300 3.41 -22.99 -2.00
CA PHE A 300 4.80 -23.32 -2.31
C PHE A 300 5.26 -22.47 -3.49
N PRO A 301 6.01 -21.38 -3.23
CA PRO A 301 6.54 -20.52 -4.28
C PRO A 301 7.36 -21.33 -5.29
N LYS A 302 7.09 -21.11 -6.59
CA LYS A 302 7.78 -21.79 -7.69
C LYS A 302 8.95 -20.94 -8.17
N ALA A 303 10.13 -21.55 -8.31
CA ALA A 303 11.27 -20.91 -8.91
C ALA A 303 11.06 -20.69 -10.41
N VAL A 304 11.38 -19.48 -10.87
CA VAL A 304 11.33 -19.11 -12.28
C VAL A 304 12.62 -18.35 -12.58
N ALA A 305 13.41 -18.86 -13.53
CA ALA A 305 14.66 -18.22 -13.92
C ALA A 305 14.42 -16.93 -14.69
N LYS A 306 15.30 -15.93 -14.49
CA LYS A 306 15.23 -14.62 -15.15
C LYS A 306 13.86 -13.95 -14.97
N SER A 307 13.36 -13.94 -13.74
CA SER A 307 11.98 -13.58 -13.45
C SER A 307 11.82 -12.22 -12.78
N VAL A 308 10.80 -11.49 -13.23
CA VAL A 308 10.35 -10.26 -12.58
C VAL A 308 8.87 -10.40 -12.27
N GLY A 309 8.54 -10.31 -10.98
CA GLY A 309 7.17 -10.28 -10.50
C GLY A 309 6.71 -8.84 -10.30
N VAL A 310 5.43 -8.56 -10.49
CA VAL A 310 4.83 -7.28 -10.13
C VAL A 310 3.79 -7.49 -9.04
N CYS A 311 4.02 -6.88 -7.88
CA CYS A 311 3.03 -6.70 -6.84
C CYS A 311 2.22 -5.46 -7.17
N LEU A 312 1.14 -5.66 -7.89
CA LEU A 312 0.20 -4.61 -8.18
C LEU A 312 -0.59 -4.29 -6.92
N LYS A 313 -0.64 -3.01 -6.57
CA LYS A 313 -1.42 -2.48 -5.45
C LYS A 313 -2.85 -3.05 -5.45
N VAL A 314 -3.45 -3.18 -4.25
CA VAL A 314 -4.83 -3.68 -4.11
C VAL A 314 -5.74 -2.93 -5.09
N THR A 315 -6.40 -3.70 -5.95
CA THR A 315 -7.24 -3.20 -7.04
C THR A 315 -8.67 -3.02 -6.53
N TYR A 316 -9.20 -1.80 -6.56
CA TYR A 316 -10.53 -1.52 -6.00
C TYR A 316 -11.23 -0.36 -6.69
N GLY A 317 -12.56 -0.30 -6.53
CA GLY A 317 -13.35 0.84 -6.99
C GLY A 317 -13.61 0.80 -8.49
N THR A 318 -13.76 1.99 -9.08
CA THR A 318 -14.01 2.17 -10.51
C THR A 318 -12.70 2.44 -11.23
N LEU A 319 -12.36 1.56 -12.17
CA LEU A 319 -11.14 1.66 -12.96
C LEU A 319 -11.50 1.78 -14.44
N ASN A 320 -10.65 2.46 -15.22
CA ASN A 320 -10.84 2.53 -16.66
C ASN A 320 -10.29 1.24 -17.32
N PRO A 321 -11.14 0.39 -17.92
CA PRO A 321 -10.71 -0.90 -18.45
C PRO A 321 -9.74 -0.79 -19.64
N GLU A 322 -9.81 0.29 -20.43
CA GLU A 322 -8.90 0.54 -21.56
C GLU A 322 -7.48 0.77 -21.06
N LYS A 323 -7.32 1.61 -20.02
CA LYS A 323 -6.01 1.85 -19.38
C LYS A 323 -5.45 0.61 -18.71
N MET A 324 -6.30 -0.24 -18.14
CA MET A 324 -5.87 -1.50 -17.54
C MET A 324 -5.27 -2.43 -18.61
N VAL A 325 -5.95 -2.56 -19.76
CA VAL A 325 -5.44 -3.35 -20.89
C VAL A 325 -4.10 -2.80 -21.39
N GLU A 326 -3.98 -1.48 -21.56
CA GLU A 326 -2.70 -0.85 -21.94
C GLU A 326 -1.59 -1.14 -20.94
N TRP A 327 -1.87 -1.07 -19.63
CA TRP A 327 -0.89 -1.37 -18.59
C TRP A 327 -0.46 -2.83 -18.58
N PHE A 328 -1.40 -3.78 -18.68
CA PHE A 328 -1.06 -5.21 -18.70
C PHE A 328 -0.24 -5.58 -19.95
N GLU A 329 -0.62 -5.09 -21.14
CA GLU A 329 0.12 -5.38 -22.37
C GLU A 329 1.49 -4.70 -22.38
N PHE A 330 1.63 -3.50 -21.83
CA PHE A 330 2.94 -2.89 -21.60
C PHE A 330 3.79 -3.70 -20.62
N THR A 331 3.20 -4.16 -19.53
CA THR A 331 3.89 -4.94 -18.50
C THR A 331 4.41 -6.27 -19.08
N LYS A 332 3.66 -6.91 -19.98
CA LYS A 332 4.15 -8.07 -20.77
C LYS A 332 5.32 -7.70 -21.68
N LEU A 333 5.24 -6.58 -22.41
CA LEU A 333 6.34 -6.10 -23.26
C LEU A 333 7.63 -5.87 -22.47
N MET A 334 7.50 -5.46 -21.20
CA MET A 334 8.65 -5.24 -20.30
C MET A 334 9.26 -6.52 -19.73
N GLY A 335 8.78 -7.70 -20.15
CA GLY A 335 9.32 -8.99 -19.74
C GLY A 335 8.91 -9.41 -18.33
N VAL A 336 7.80 -8.86 -17.80
CA VAL A 336 7.26 -9.33 -16.51
C VAL A 336 6.76 -10.75 -16.66
N THR A 337 7.11 -11.59 -15.70
CA THR A 337 6.76 -13.01 -15.68
C THR A 337 5.34 -13.21 -15.17
N LYS A 338 4.95 -12.47 -14.13
CA LYS A 338 3.67 -12.63 -13.45
C LYS A 338 3.29 -11.36 -12.70
N VAL A 339 2.01 -10.99 -12.75
CA VAL A 339 1.42 -9.96 -11.90
C VAL A 339 0.64 -10.64 -10.78
N PHE A 340 0.67 -10.07 -9.58
CA PHE A 340 -0.21 -10.47 -8.48
C PHE A 340 -0.92 -9.23 -7.93
N THR A 341 -2.22 -9.36 -7.69
CA THR A 341 -2.98 -8.33 -6.98
C THR A 341 -4.07 -8.95 -6.11
N TYR A 342 -4.36 -8.27 -5.02
CA TYR A 342 -5.62 -8.43 -4.33
C TYR A 342 -6.67 -7.50 -4.95
N TYR A 343 -7.93 -7.91 -5.00
CA TYR A 343 -9.01 -7.03 -5.41
C TYR A 343 -10.07 -6.87 -4.32
N PHE A 344 -10.75 -5.71 -4.31
CA PHE A 344 -11.84 -5.40 -3.39
C PHE A 344 -12.88 -4.52 -4.09
N ASP A 345 -14.12 -5.00 -4.20
CA ASP A 345 -15.25 -4.20 -4.70
C ASP A 345 -14.87 -3.43 -5.99
N VAL A 346 -14.49 -4.18 -7.02
CA VAL A 346 -14.11 -3.69 -8.36
C VAL A 346 -15.36 -3.66 -9.25
N ASP A 347 -15.51 -2.62 -10.07
CA ASP A 347 -16.65 -2.51 -10.98
C ASP A 347 -16.60 -3.56 -12.11
N PRO A 348 -17.76 -4.02 -12.64
CA PRO A 348 -17.80 -5.14 -13.59
C PRO A 348 -16.90 -4.99 -14.83
N PRO A 349 -16.79 -3.81 -15.49
CA PRO A 349 -15.90 -3.64 -16.64
C PRO A 349 -14.43 -3.88 -16.30
N ALA A 350 -13.95 -3.33 -15.18
CA ALA A 350 -12.59 -3.55 -14.73
C ALA A 350 -12.36 -5.00 -14.27
N MET A 351 -13.34 -5.60 -13.57
CA MET A 351 -13.26 -7.00 -13.14
C MET A 351 -13.11 -7.93 -14.34
N LYS A 352 -13.82 -7.68 -15.44
CA LYS A 352 -13.72 -8.47 -16.68
C LYS A 352 -12.29 -8.45 -17.26
N VAL A 353 -11.60 -7.32 -17.18
CA VAL A 353 -10.18 -7.22 -17.57
C VAL A 353 -9.31 -8.06 -16.64
N LEU A 354 -9.50 -7.96 -15.31
CA LEU A 354 -8.74 -8.76 -14.34
C LEU A 354 -8.97 -10.27 -14.55
N GLU A 355 -10.21 -10.70 -14.76
CA GLU A 355 -10.58 -12.10 -15.02
C GLU A 355 -9.93 -12.62 -16.29
N TYR A 356 -9.92 -11.81 -17.36
CA TYR A 356 -9.22 -12.16 -18.59
C TYR A 356 -7.73 -12.45 -18.32
N TYR A 357 -6.99 -11.50 -17.71
CA TYR A 357 -5.57 -11.72 -17.44
C TYR A 357 -5.31 -12.84 -16.42
N ASN A 358 -6.22 -13.07 -15.48
CA ASN A 358 -6.16 -14.20 -14.56
C ASN A 358 -6.30 -15.54 -15.32
N SER A 359 -7.24 -15.62 -16.28
CA SER A 359 -7.44 -16.81 -17.11
C SER A 359 -6.26 -17.12 -18.04
N THR A 360 -5.52 -16.10 -18.50
CA THR A 360 -4.29 -16.30 -19.28
C THR A 360 -3.13 -16.84 -18.46
N GLY A 361 -3.25 -16.87 -17.13
CA GLY A 361 -2.15 -17.19 -16.22
C GLY A 361 -1.14 -16.06 -16.04
N PHE A 362 -1.34 -14.88 -16.64
CA PHE A 362 -0.45 -13.72 -16.44
C PHE A 362 -0.68 -13.00 -15.10
N LEU A 363 -1.93 -12.95 -14.65
CA LEU A 363 -2.31 -12.38 -13.36
C LEU A 363 -2.64 -13.51 -12.36
N ASP A 364 -2.23 -13.34 -11.11
CA ASP A 364 -2.81 -14.03 -9.96
C ASP A 364 -3.72 -13.03 -9.24
N LEU A 365 -5.02 -13.34 -9.25
CA LEU A 365 -6.06 -12.48 -8.69
C LEU A 365 -6.68 -13.11 -7.44
N LEU A 366 -6.63 -12.43 -6.30
CA LEU A 366 -7.24 -12.89 -5.05
C LEU A 366 -8.20 -11.85 -4.48
N LEU A 367 -9.34 -12.30 -3.96
CA LEU A 367 -10.24 -11.44 -3.20
C LEU A 367 -9.61 -11.18 -1.83
N ILE A 368 -9.53 -9.91 -1.43
CA ILE A 368 -9.12 -9.56 -0.08
C ILE A 368 -10.33 -9.51 0.85
N HIS A 369 -10.17 -10.08 2.04
CA HIS A 369 -11.18 -10.07 3.09
C HIS A 369 -10.70 -9.32 4.33
N PRO A 370 -10.62 -7.97 4.34
CA PRO A 370 -10.24 -7.23 5.54
C PRO A 370 -11.29 -7.42 6.63
N ALA A 371 -10.98 -8.22 7.64
CA ALA A 371 -11.93 -8.55 8.70
C ALA A 371 -12.05 -7.40 9.71
N LYS A 372 -13.27 -6.96 10.00
CA LYS A 372 -13.55 -5.95 11.02
C LYS A 372 -13.27 -6.54 12.41
N SER A 373 -12.63 -5.78 13.30
CA SER A 373 -12.51 -6.18 14.70
C SER A 373 -13.89 -6.15 15.40
N LYS A 374 -14.03 -6.89 16.51
CA LYS A 374 -15.21 -6.87 17.36
C LYS A 374 -15.45 -5.45 17.88
N GLY A 375 -16.56 -4.84 17.44
CA GLY A 375 -16.91 -3.45 17.76
C GLY A 375 -16.22 -2.39 16.90
N GLY A 376 -15.32 -2.77 15.97
CA GLY A 376 -14.61 -1.85 15.08
C GLY A 376 -15.49 -1.17 14.02
N LYS A 377 -14.92 -0.25 13.23
CA LYS A 377 -15.61 0.30 12.05
C LYS A 377 -15.55 -0.68 10.87
N ALA A 378 -16.43 -0.53 9.89
CA ALA A 378 -16.32 -1.30 8.65
C ALA A 378 -14.96 -1.01 7.99
N ARG A 379 -14.34 -2.07 7.43
CA ARG A 379 -13.07 -1.98 6.71
C ARG A 379 -13.32 -2.06 5.21
N GLY A 380 -12.37 -1.56 4.43
CA GLY A 380 -12.45 -1.57 2.97
C GLY A 380 -11.69 -0.42 2.34
N PHE A 381 -11.73 -0.39 1.01
CA PHE A 381 -10.92 0.52 0.21
C PHE A 381 -11.73 1.63 -0.47
N ARG A 382 -13.08 1.59 -0.43
CA ARG A 382 -13.95 2.63 -1.02
C ARG A 382 -14.29 3.74 -0.03
N HIS A 383 -14.31 4.98 -0.51
CA HIS A 383 -14.72 6.13 0.30
C HIS A 383 -16.25 6.14 0.55
N PRO A 384 -16.71 6.57 1.75
CA PRO A 384 -15.91 6.96 2.91
C PRO A 384 -15.22 5.75 3.58
N ARG A 385 -13.89 5.84 3.77
CA ARG A 385 -13.06 4.82 4.43
C ARG A 385 -12.22 5.43 5.54
N TYR A 386 -11.75 4.58 6.46
CA TYR A 386 -10.66 4.94 7.36
C TYR A 386 -9.32 4.79 6.61
N SER A 387 -8.74 5.91 6.19
CA SER A 387 -7.58 5.93 5.29
C SER A 387 -6.37 5.21 5.85
N GLU A 388 -6.01 5.46 7.11
CA GLU A 388 -4.87 4.81 7.76
C GLU A 388 -5.04 3.29 7.79
N GLN A 389 -6.22 2.80 8.18
CA GLN A 389 -6.49 1.35 8.18
C GLN A 389 -6.37 0.78 6.77
N ALA A 390 -6.94 1.44 5.77
CA ALA A 390 -6.86 0.93 4.41
C ALA A 390 -5.42 0.93 3.87
N PHE A 391 -4.54 1.86 4.27
CA PHE A 391 -3.12 1.76 3.95
C PHE A 391 -2.43 0.59 4.64
N VAL A 392 -2.77 0.29 5.90
CA VAL A 392 -2.29 -0.93 6.59
C VAL A 392 -2.78 -2.20 5.89
N ASP A 393 -3.95 -2.15 5.25
CA ASP A 393 -4.51 -3.27 4.51
C ASP A 393 -3.77 -3.49 3.17
N GLU A 394 -3.33 -2.41 2.51
CA GLU A 394 -2.47 -2.47 1.31
C GLU A 394 -1.09 -3.07 1.63
N VAL A 395 -0.54 -2.72 2.79
CA VAL A 395 0.70 -3.28 3.31
C VAL A 395 0.63 -4.81 3.43
N MET A 396 -0.51 -5.34 3.92
CA MET A 396 -0.73 -6.78 3.99
C MET A 396 -0.60 -7.39 2.59
N GLY A 397 -1.31 -6.82 1.61
CA GLY A 397 -1.25 -7.30 0.23
C GLY A 397 0.15 -7.29 -0.38
N ALA A 398 0.93 -6.22 -0.13
CA ALA A 398 2.31 -6.11 -0.62
C ALA A 398 3.24 -7.19 -0.03
N ASN A 399 3.13 -7.48 1.27
CA ASN A 399 4.00 -8.47 1.91
C ASN A 399 3.58 -9.91 1.59
N ASP A 400 2.29 -10.18 1.42
CA ASP A 400 1.85 -11.50 0.96
C ASP A 400 2.29 -11.75 -0.49
N CYS A 401 2.18 -10.74 -1.36
CA CYS A 401 2.75 -10.81 -2.71
C CYS A 401 4.26 -11.10 -2.70
N LYS A 402 5.03 -10.36 -1.90
CA LYS A 402 6.46 -10.62 -1.64
C LYS A 402 6.70 -12.07 -1.27
N HIS A 403 5.84 -12.65 -0.43
CA HIS A 403 5.99 -14.03 0.00
C HIS A 403 5.68 -15.04 -1.09
N ARG A 404 4.56 -14.90 -1.79
CA ARG A 404 4.14 -15.80 -2.87
C ARG A 404 5.12 -15.81 -4.04
N MET A 405 5.79 -14.69 -4.27
CA MET A 405 6.81 -14.52 -5.31
C MET A 405 8.24 -14.64 -4.77
N SER A 406 8.45 -15.35 -3.64
CA SER A 406 9.77 -15.39 -2.98
C SER A 406 10.89 -16.01 -3.79
N GLN A 407 10.56 -16.79 -4.83
CA GLN A 407 11.51 -17.45 -5.72
C GLN A 407 11.73 -16.69 -7.04
N TYR A 408 11.25 -15.45 -7.14
CA TYR A 408 11.53 -14.57 -8.27
C TYR A 408 12.86 -13.86 -8.08
N ASP A 409 13.55 -13.53 -9.17
CA ASP A 409 14.81 -12.78 -9.08
C ASP A 409 14.58 -11.37 -8.54
N TYR A 410 13.51 -10.72 -9.03
CA TYR A 410 13.09 -9.40 -8.59
C TYR A 410 11.57 -9.28 -8.51
N ILE A 411 11.11 -8.40 -7.62
CA ILE A 411 9.71 -7.98 -7.50
C ILE A 411 9.64 -6.47 -7.59
N ILE A 412 8.64 -5.93 -8.26
CA ILE A 412 8.33 -4.48 -8.29
C ILE A 412 6.99 -4.23 -7.62
N VAL A 413 6.90 -3.26 -6.70
CA VAL A 413 5.61 -2.73 -6.23
C VAL A 413 5.24 -1.54 -7.11
N MET A 414 4.09 -1.60 -7.76
CA MET A 414 3.73 -0.67 -8.84
C MET A 414 2.23 -0.45 -8.93
N ASP A 415 1.83 0.76 -9.34
CA ASP A 415 0.44 1.12 -9.63
C ASP A 415 0.13 0.97 -11.14
N MET A 416 -1.16 0.87 -11.52
CA MET A 416 -1.59 0.69 -12.93
C MET A 416 -1.37 1.93 -13.82
N ASP A 417 -0.97 3.05 -13.25
CA ASP A 417 -0.70 4.29 -13.97
C ASP A 417 0.79 4.61 -14.03
N GLU A 418 1.62 3.59 -13.83
CA GLU A 418 3.07 3.71 -13.76
C GLU A 418 3.79 2.79 -14.73
N PHE A 419 4.78 3.35 -15.39
CA PHE A 419 5.47 2.72 -16.51
C PHE A 419 6.96 2.97 -16.39
N ILE A 420 7.73 1.91 -16.16
CA ILE A 420 9.19 1.97 -16.21
C ILE A 420 9.59 1.70 -17.66
N LEU A 421 10.47 2.51 -18.21
CA LEU A 421 10.81 2.55 -19.62
C LEU A 421 12.32 2.36 -19.75
N PRO A 422 12.79 1.19 -20.22
CA PRO A 422 14.20 0.95 -20.47
C PRO A 422 14.82 1.98 -21.43
N LYS A 423 16.03 2.43 -21.11
CA LYS A 423 16.87 3.33 -21.92
C LYS A 423 18.07 2.60 -22.51
N GLY A 424 18.61 3.13 -23.61
CA GLY A 424 19.75 2.57 -24.32
C GLY A 424 19.47 1.17 -24.86
N GLU A 425 20.39 0.24 -24.61
CA GLU A 425 20.31 -1.15 -25.07
C GLU A 425 19.38 -2.02 -24.24
N LEU A 426 18.98 -1.58 -23.03
CA LEU A 426 18.11 -2.35 -22.13
C LEU A 426 16.70 -2.47 -22.72
N LYS A 427 16.06 -3.64 -22.56
CA LYS A 427 14.76 -3.93 -23.17
C LYS A 427 13.68 -4.30 -22.15
N THR A 428 14.06 -4.86 -21.01
CA THR A 428 13.14 -5.40 -20.00
C THR A 428 13.42 -4.86 -18.60
N TYR A 429 12.48 -5.08 -17.68
CA TYR A 429 12.71 -4.81 -16.25
C TYR A 429 13.83 -5.66 -15.68
N TYR A 430 13.95 -6.90 -16.14
CA TYR A 430 15.04 -7.77 -15.72
C TYR A 430 16.40 -7.16 -16.10
N ASP A 431 16.55 -6.64 -17.33
CA ASP A 431 17.82 -6.04 -17.78
C ASP A 431 18.23 -4.85 -16.91
N ILE A 432 17.28 -3.96 -16.58
CA ILE A 432 17.52 -2.80 -15.71
C ILE A 432 17.99 -3.26 -14.34
N LEU A 433 17.26 -4.21 -13.72
CA LEU A 433 17.51 -4.66 -12.35
C LEU A 433 18.77 -5.52 -12.26
N LYS A 434 19.03 -6.36 -13.26
CA LYS A 434 20.25 -7.17 -13.37
C LYS A 434 21.46 -6.27 -13.53
N LYS A 435 21.46 -5.34 -14.48
CA LYS A 435 22.58 -4.40 -14.69
C LYS A 435 22.83 -3.54 -13.45
N THR A 436 21.77 -3.09 -12.78
CA THR A 436 21.90 -2.36 -11.52
C THR A 436 22.47 -3.23 -10.41
N SER A 437 22.03 -4.48 -10.30
CA SER A 437 22.56 -5.44 -9.32
C SER A 437 24.01 -5.81 -9.58
N ASP A 438 24.47 -5.83 -10.83
CA ASP A 438 25.87 -6.10 -11.17
C ASP A 438 26.75 -4.92 -10.76
N LYS A 439 26.25 -3.69 -10.94
CA LYS A 439 26.92 -2.47 -10.48
C LYS A 439 26.94 -2.34 -8.96
N PHE A 440 25.90 -2.82 -8.27
CA PHE A 440 25.76 -2.73 -6.82
C PHE A 440 25.48 -4.13 -6.22
N PRO A 441 26.52 -4.97 -5.99
CA PRO A 441 26.34 -6.37 -5.61
C PRO A 441 25.58 -6.60 -4.28
N LYS A 442 25.69 -5.65 -3.33
CA LYS A 442 24.97 -5.68 -2.05
C LYS A 442 23.52 -5.19 -2.15
N ALA A 443 23.10 -4.67 -3.30
CA ALA A 443 21.75 -4.16 -3.47
C ALA A 443 20.70 -5.28 -3.43
N ALA A 444 19.73 -5.10 -2.53
CA ALA A 444 18.50 -5.88 -2.46
C ALA A 444 17.25 -5.02 -2.68
N GLY A 445 17.33 -3.70 -2.50
CA GLY A 445 16.30 -2.74 -2.87
C GLY A 445 16.79 -1.83 -4.00
N PHE A 446 15.88 -1.47 -4.90
CA PHE A 446 16.15 -0.65 -6.09
C PHE A 446 15.12 0.46 -6.17
N GLN A 447 15.58 1.69 -5.98
CA GLN A 447 14.73 2.88 -6.01
C GLN A 447 14.72 3.50 -7.41
N PHE A 448 13.51 3.79 -7.90
CA PHE A 448 13.25 4.51 -9.13
C PHE A 448 12.60 5.86 -8.79
N ASP A 449 13.18 6.95 -9.28
CA ASP A 449 12.56 8.26 -9.29
C ASP A 449 11.59 8.40 -10.48
N SER A 450 10.42 9.00 -10.23
CA SER A 450 9.38 9.18 -11.25
C SER A 450 9.32 10.61 -11.79
N HIS A 451 9.06 10.70 -13.09
CA HIS A 451 8.49 11.89 -13.72
C HIS A 451 6.98 11.73 -13.84
N VAL A 452 6.23 12.81 -13.67
CA VAL A 452 4.77 12.75 -13.84
C VAL A 452 4.37 13.24 -15.20
N ILE A 453 3.60 12.42 -15.89
CA ILE A 453 2.86 12.81 -17.09
C ILE A 453 1.56 13.47 -16.63
N ILE A 454 1.48 14.78 -16.77
CA ILE A 454 0.37 15.58 -16.25
C ILE A 454 -0.78 15.56 -17.27
N THR A 455 -1.73 14.64 -17.08
CA THR A 455 -2.85 14.46 -18.03
C THR A 455 -3.77 15.68 -18.11
N SER A 456 -3.74 16.56 -17.10
CA SER A 456 -4.51 17.81 -17.07
C SER A 456 -3.90 18.94 -17.91
N TRP A 457 -2.69 18.79 -18.43
CA TRP A 457 -2.14 19.73 -19.42
C TRP A 457 -2.75 19.57 -20.82
N GLY A 458 -3.62 18.57 -21.00
CA GLY A 458 -4.26 18.28 -22.27
C GLY A 458 -3.51 17.24 -23.08
N ILE A 459 -4.15 16.78 -24.15
CA ILE A 459 -3.58 15.81 -25.08
C ILE A 459 -2.47 16.51 -25.87
N SER A 460 -1.26 15.96 -25.81
CA SER A 460 -0.06 16.52 -26.46
C SER A 460 0.21 15.94 -27.85
N ARG A 461 -0.39 14.78 -28.17
CA ARG A 461 -0.24 14.10 -29.47
C ARG A 461 -1.50 13.29 -29.78
N SER A 462 -1.86 13.17 -31.05
CA SER A 462 -2.85 12.19 -31.50
C SER A 462 -2.37 10.76 -31.24
N SER A 463 -3.22 9.94 -30.61
CA SER A 463 -3.01 8.50 -30.48
C SER A 463 -4.31 7.82 -30.04
N ALA A 464 -4.48 6.55 -30.46
CA ALA A 464 -5.51 5.69 -29.92
C ALA A 464 -5.23 5.25 -28.47
N LEU A 465 -3.98 5.20 -28.02
CA LEU A 465 -3.64 4.75 -26.66
C LEU A 465 -3.65 5.92 -25.67
N HIS A 466 -4.05 5.66 -24.43
CA HIS A 466 -3.96 6.63 -23.35
C HIS A 466 -2.50 6.97 -23.04
N ILE A 467 -1.61 5.98 -22.99
CA ILE A 467 -0.24 6.18 -22.51
C ILE A 467 0.67 6.91 -23.52
N THR A 468 0.32 6.95 -24.80
CA THR A 468 1.13 7.64 -25.84
C THR A 468 0.51 8.93 -26.36
N ARG A 469 -0.74 9.27 -26.00
CA ARG A 469 -1.33 10.58 -26.31
C ARG A 469 -0.88 11.69 -25.36
N TYR A 470 -0.48 11.32 -24.14
CA TYR A 470 0.11 12.22 -23.15
C TYR A 470 1.61 11.95 -23.04
N VAL A 471 2.44 12.88 -23.53
CA VAL A 471 3.91 12.78 -23.56
C VAL A 471 4.59 13.97 -22.87
N ASN A 472 3.81 14.91 -22.34
CA ASN A 472 4.35 16.04 -21.59
C ASN A 472 4.49 15.65 -20.11
N ARG A 473 5.71 15.68 -19.61
CA ARG A 473 6.06 15.38 -18.22
C ARG A 473 6.59 16.59 -17.46
N THR A 474 6.67 16.44 -16.14
CA THR A 474 7.43 17.35 -15.28
C THR A 474 8.91 17.36 -15.67
N GLU A 475 9.53 18.54 -15.62
CA GLU A 475 10.95 18.73 -15.91
C GLU A 475 11.83 17.90 -14.97
N GLN A 476 11.59 18.05 -13.67
CA GLN A 476 12.28 17.31 -12.63
C GLN A 476 11.51 16.04 -12.26
N ALA A 477 12.25 14.98 -11.91
CA ALA A 477 11.69 13.84 -11.20
C ALA A 477 11.33 14.26 -9.76
N ASN A 478 10.40 13.57 -9.12
CA ASN A 478 10.02 13.84 -7.71
C ASN A 478 9.47 15.28 -7.47
N TYR A 479 8.49 15.65 -8.28
CA TYR A 479 7.86 16.98 -8.43
C TYR A 479 7.12 17.58 -7.21
N ASP A 480 7.08 16.93 -6.04
CA ASP A 480 6.23 17.34 -4.91
C ASP A 480 6.94 18.11 -3.78
N GLY A 481 8.27 18.27 -3.85
CA GLY A 481 9.06 19.08 -2.91
C GLY A 481 9.08 18.59 -1.45
N ALA A 482 8.39 17.51 -1.08
CA ALA A 482 8.30 17.01 0.30
C ALA A 482 8.49 15.48 0.42
N GLU A 483 8.05 14.69 -0.57
CA GLU A 483 8.15 13.23 -0.57
C GLU A 483 8.54 12.73 -1.97
N ARG A 484 9.74 12.18 -2.14
CA ARG A 484 10.15 11.64 -3.44
C ARG A 484 9.12 10.61 -3.92
N ASN A 485 8.43 10.89 -5.03
CA ASN A 485 7.51 9.94 -5.67
C ASN A 485 8.33 8.80 -6.28
N THR A 486 8.69 7.86 -5.43
CA THR A 486 9.59 6.76 -5.76
C THR A 486 8.80 5.48 -5.94
N ARG A 487 9.32 4.62 -6.82
CA ARG A 487 8.90 3.23 -6.90
C ARG A 487 10.07 2.31 -6.62
N TRP A 488 9.72 1.11 -6.18
CA TRP A 488 10.69 0.21 -5.59
C TRP A 488 10.57 -1.16 -6.21
N ALA A 489 11.71 -1.67 -6.67
CA ALA A 489 11.90 -3.08 -6.91
C ALA A 489 12.82 -3.67 -5.85
N PHE A 490 12.80 -4.98 -5.66
CA PHE A 490 13.61 -5.64 -4.65
C PHE A 490 13.80 -7.14 -4.91
N LYS A 491 14.82 -7.72 -4.28
CA LYS A 491 15.05 -9.17 -4.22
C LYS A 491 14.29 -9.76 -3.03
N PRO A 492 13.26 -10.60 -3.24
CA PRO A 492 12.34 -10.99 -2.18
C PRO A 492 13.01 -11.64 -0.96
N THR A 493 13.92 -12.60 -1.17
CA THR A 493 14.59 -13.32 -0.07
C THR A 493 15.57 -12.47 0.73
N LYS A 494 15.96 -11.31 0.19
CA LYS A 494 16.90 -10.34 0.79
C LYS A 494 16.18 -9.11 1.36
N THR A 495 14.86 -9.07 1.22
CA THR A 495 13.98 -8.02 1.73
C THR A 495 13.30 -8.47 3.01
N PHE A 496 13.31 -7.61 4.03
CA PHE A 496 12.59 -7.84 5.27
C PHE A 496 11.10 -7.55 5.07
N TYR A 497 10.78 -6.36 4.55
CA TYR A 497 9.42 -5.84 4.51
C TYR A 497 9.22 -4.84 3.37
N ALA A 498 8.05 -4.87 2.72
CA ALA A 498 7.74 -4.05 1.54
C ALA A 498 6.45 -3.24 1.71
N ARG A 499 6.41 -2.04 1.11
CA ARG A 499 5.26 -1.14 0.99
C ARG A 499 5.27 -0.47 -0.39
N ASN A 500 4.19 0.22 -0.76
CA ASN A 500 4.04 0.83 -2.09
C ASN A 500 5.24 1.68 -2.52
N ASN A 501 5.70 2.57 -1.63
CA ASN A 501 6.75 3.55 -1.95
C ASN A 501 8.01 3.35 -1.09
N PHE A 502 8.19 2.19 -0.46
CA PHE A 502 9.34 1.95 0.41
C PHE A 502 9.60 0.46 0.64
N VAL A 503 10.87 0.06 0.66
CA VAL A 503 11.31 -1.30 0.99
C VAL A 503 12.35 -1.27 2.09
N TYR A 504 12.19 -2.14 3.08
CA TYR A 504 13.20 -2.42 4.10
C TYR A 504 13.94 -3.70 3.74
N VAL A 505 15.23 -3.57 3.45
CA VAL A 505 16.12 -4.69 3.17
C VAL A 505 16.62 -5.34 4.47
N LYS A 506 17.07 -6.60 4.39
CA LYS A 506 17.72 -7.26 5.54
C LYS A 506 19.08 -6.60 5.83
N ARG A 507 19.58 -6.74 7.07
CA ARG A 507 20.75 -6.03 7.61
C ARG A 507 22.02 -6.09 6.73
N ASP A 508 22.25 -7.20 6.04
CA ASP A 508 23.45 -7.42 5.22
C ASP A 508 23.34 -6.87 3.79
N TYR A 509 22.24 -6.20 3.48
CA TYR A 509 21.93 -5.68 2.16
C TYR A 509 21.65 -4.19 2.17
N GLU A 510 21.77 -3.60 0.99
CA GLU A 510 21.66 -2.16 0.79
C GLU A 510 20.55 -1.83 -0.22
N VAL A 511 20.19 -0.55 -0.25
CA VAL A 511 19.34 0.03 -1.28
C VAL A 511 20.22 0.75 -2.29
N ALA A 512 20.01 0.50 -3.58
CA ALA A 512 20.61 1.26 -4.66
C ALA A 512 19.57 2.16 -5.33
N VAL A 513 19.96 3.39 -5.64
CA VAL A 513 19.24 4.22 -6.61
C VAL A 513 19.57 3.69 -7.99
N VAL A 514 18.56 3.33 -8.77
CA VAL A 514 18.76 2.85 -10.14
C VAL A 514 19.32 4.01 -10.97
N PRO A 515 20.44 3.82 -11.70
CA PRO A 515 20.98 4.88 -12.55
C PRO A 515 19.94 5.41 -13.55
N HIS A 516 19.74 6.73 -13.61
CA HIS A 516 18.76 7.37 -14.50
C HIS A 516 19.05 7.18 -15.99
N ASP A 517 20.25 6.73 -16.35
CA ASP A 517 20.57 6.34 -17.73
C ASP A 517 20.03 4.97 -18.13
N TYR A 518 19.55 4.18 -17.16
CA TYR A 518 18.99 2.85 -17.43
C TYR A 518 17.49 2.89 -17.69
N TYR A 519 16.79 3.92 -17.21
CA TYR A 519 15.34 3.97 -17.28
C TYR A 519 14.77 5.39 -17.32
N MET A 520 13.50 5.48 -17.69
CA MET A 520 12.60 6.57 -17.38
C MET A 520 11.38 5.99 -16.66
N LEU A 521 10.86 6.61 -15.60
CA LEU A 521 9.62 6.17 -14.97
C LEU A 521 8.56 7.25 -15.14
N PHE A 522 7.44 6.90 -15.79
CA PHE A 522 6.30 7.78 -15.96
C PHE A 522 5.16 7.38 -15.04
N HIS A 523 4.64 8.35 -14.29
CA HIS A 523 3.44 8.21 -13.48
C HIS A 523 2.36 9.15 -14.05
N TYR A 524 1.27 8.59 -14.58
CA TYR A 524 0.23 9.32 -15.31
C TYR A 524 -0.85 9.83 -14.36
N ARG A 525 -0.85 11.14 -14.06
CA ARG A 525 -1.80 11.74 -13.10
C ARG A 525 -2.29 13.10 -13.55
N GLY A 526 -3.49 13.46 -13.12
CA GLY A 526 -3.93 14.85 -13.11
C GLY A 526 -3.16 15.64 -12.05
N CYS A 527 -3.00 16.94 -12.27
CA CYS A 527 -2.32 17.77 -11.29
C CYS A 527 -3.12 17.88 -9.98
N LYS A 528 -2.44 17.69 -8.84
CA LYS A 528 -3.00 17.96 -7.51
C LYS A 528 -2.61 19.35 -7.03
N ARG A 529 -3.47 19.99 -6.23
CA ARG A 529 -3.28 21.36 -5.73
C ARG A 529 -1.94 21.58 -5.00
N GLN A 530 -1.47 20.55 -4.29
CA GLN A 530 -0.23 20.58 -3.52
C GLN A 530 1.04 20.36 -4.36
N TRP A 531 0.93 20.03 -5.64
CA TRP A 531 2.08 19.70 -6.48
C TRP A 531 2.66 20.94 -7.15
N ALA A 532 3.83 21.39 -6.68
CA ALA A 532 4.51 22.55 -7.24
C ALA A 532 4.99 22.30 -8.68
N GLY A 533 5.45 21.08 -8.99
CA GLY A 533 6.00 20.75 -10.31
C GLY A 533 5.00 20.79 -11.46
N CYS A 534 3.68 20.76 -11.23
CA CYS A 534 2.71 20.94 -12.31
C CYS A 534 2.67 22.36 -12.88
N LYS A 535 3.20 23.34 -12.13
CA LYS A 535 3.29 24.74 -12.55
C LYS A 535 4.56 25.01 -13.37
N SER A 536 5.49 24.06 -13.40
CA SER A 536 6.71 24.16 -14.20
C SER A 536 6.41 24.01 -15.69
N LYS A 537 7.37 24.43 -16.53
CA LYS A 537 7.28 24.27 -17.98
C LYS A 537 7.27 22.77 -18.31
N PRO A 538 6.31 22.29 -19.13
CA PRO A 538 6.27 20.90 -19.55
C PRO A 538 7.50 20.54 -20.39
N VAL A 539 8.01 19.32 -20.20
CA VAL A 539 9.01 18.70 -21.08
C VAL A 539 8.32 17.63 -21.90
N THR A 540 8.37 17.76 -23.23
CA THR A 540 7.88 16.72 -24.14
C THR A 540 8.87 15.57 -24.21
N ASP A 541 8.41 14.36 -23.87
CA ASP A 541 9.23 13.16 -23.82
C ASP A 541 8.52 12.00 -24.54
N THR A 542 9.02 11.66 -25.73
CA THR A 542 8.39 10.69 -26.62
C THR A 542 8.88 9.26 -26.42
N ILE A 543 9.65 8.96 -25.38
CA ILE A 543 10.20 7.62 -25.16
C ILE A 543 9.12 6.52 -25.09
N MET A 544 7.91 6.83 -24.62
CA MET A 544 6.78 5.89 -24.59
C MET A 544 6.26 5.55 -26.00
N VAL A 545 6.38 6.49 -26.94
CA VAL A 545 5.86 6.35 -28.31
C VAL A 545 6.52 5.20 -29.06
N LYS A 546 7.77 4.83 -28.71
CA LYS A 546 8.47 3.69 -29.32
C LYS A 546 7.76 2.34 -29.13
N TYR A 547 6.87 2.24 -28.14
CA TYR A 547 6.09 1.02 -27.87
C TYR A 547 4.69 1.04 -28.51
N GLU A 548 4.27 2.17 -29.10
CA GLU A 548 2.90 2.38 -29.57
C GLU A 548 2.45 1.31 -30.57
N ALA A 549 3.26 1.06 -31.61
CA ALA A 549 2.92 0.09 -32.64
C ALA A 549 2.74 -1.33 -32.06
N ALA A 550 3.68 -1.78 -31.24
CA ALA A 550 3.63 -3.10 -30.61
C ALA A 550 2.44 -3.23 -29.64
N LEU A 551 2.14 -2.18 -28.89
CA LEU A 551 0.99 -2.15 -27.98
C LEU A 551 -0.33 -2.20 -28.76
N VAL A 552 -0.48 -1.39 -29.81
CA VAL A 552 -1.68 -1.42 -30.67
C VAL A 552 -1.89 -2.84 -31.22
N ASP A 553 -0.82 -3.46 -31.71
CA ASP A 553 -0.90 -4.83 -32.24
C ASP A 553 -1.23 -5.86 -31.17
N ASN A 554 -0.70 -5.72 -29.96
CA ASN A 554 -1.01 -6.63 -28.86
C ASN A 554 -2.45 -6.48 -28.36
N VAL A 555 -2.93 -5.24 -28.19
CA VAL A 555 -4.30 -4.96 -27.77
C VAL A 555 -5.30 -5.50 -28.80
N LEU A 556 -5.03 -5.30 -30.10
CA LEU A 556 -5.91 -5.80 -31.17
C LEU A 556 -5.95 -7.34 -31.29
N LYS A 557 -5.00 -8.07 -30.70
CA LYS A 557 -5.03 -9.55 -30.62
C LYS A 557 -5.95 -10.08 -29.52
N LEU A 558 -6.36 -9.23 -28.58
CA LEU A 558 -7.24 -9.62 -27.49
C LEU A 558 -8.68 -9.83 -28.00
N PRO A 559 -9.51 -10.65 -27.33
CA PRO A 559 -10.94 -10.73 -27.62
C PRO A 559 -11.66 -9.47 -27.12
N LEU A 560 -11.42 -8.33 -27.77
CA LEU A 560 -11.83 -7.01 -27.30
C LEU A 560 -13.34 -6.85 -27.08
N GLY A 561 -14.17 -7.52 -27.87
CA GLY A 561 -15.63 -7.51 -27.68
C GLY A 561 -16.07 -8.11 -26.34
N ASP A 562 -15.29 -9.02 -25.77
CA ASP A 562 -15.54 -9.63 -24.46
C ASP A 562 -14.82 -8.86 -23.34
N VAL A 563 -13.52 -8.60 -23.51
CA VAL A 563 -12.67 -7.94 -22.49
C VAL A 563 -13.06 -6.47 -22.29
N LEU A 564 -13.39 -5.78 -23.37
CA LEU A 564 -13.73 -4.35 -23.41
C LEU A 564 -15.18 -4.14 -23.89
N TYR A 565 -16.11 -5.00 -23.44
CA TYR A 565 -17.51 -5.02 -23.90
C TYR A 565 -18.28 -3.69 -23.76
N LYS A 566 -17.82 -2.76 -22.91
CA LYS A 566 -18.40 -1.40 -22.75
C LYS A 566 -17.60 -0.28 -23.42
N SER A 567 -16.55 -0.61 -24.18
CA SER A 567 -15.58 0.34 -24.74
C SER A 567 -15.58 0.30 -26.27
N ALA A 568 -16.76 0.22 -26.90
CA ALA A 568 -16.91 0.14 -28.36
C ALA A 568 -16.19 1.27 -29.10
N SER A 569 -16.27 2.51 -28.61
CA SER A 569 -15.58 3.66 -29.22
C SER A 569 -14.06 3.50 -29.18
N TYR A 570 -13.50 2.97 -28.08
CA TYR A 570 -12.07 2.70 -27.99
C TYR A 570 -11.63 1.62 -28.98
N ILE A 571 -12.40 0.52 -29.07
CA ILE A 571 -12.14 -0.59 -30.00
C ILE A 571 -12.16 -0.08 -31.45
N GLN A 572 -13.15 0.74 -31.80
CA GLN A 572 -13.21 1.37 -33.12
C GLN A 572 -12.00 2.27 -33.36
N ASN A 573 -11.68 3.15 -32.41
CA ASN A 573 -10.56 4.10 -32.53
C ASN A 573 -9.21 3.40 -32.70
N ILE A 574 -8.91 2.36 -31.91
CA ILE A 574 -7.63 1.64 -32.03
C ILE A 574 -7.54 0.82 -33.32
N THR A 575 -8.68 0.30 -33.81
CA THR A 575 -8.74 -0.39 -35.11
C THR A 575 -8.48 0.58 -36.26
N GLN A 576 -9.15 1.74 -36.27
CA GLN A 576 -8.92 2.77 -37.27
C GLN A 576 -7.51 3.34 -37.21
N TRP A 577 -6.97 3.51 -36.01
CA TRP A 577 -5.58 3.91 -35.82
C TRP A 577 -4.62 2.94 -36.49
N LYS A 578 -4.80 1.62 -36.29
CA LYS A 578 -3.97 0.61 -36.97
C LYS A 578 -4.13 0.71 -38.49
N LEU A 579 -5.35 0.85 -39.02
CA LEU A 579 -5.58 0.97 -40.46
C LEU A 579 -4.88 2.19 -41.07
N ALA A 580 -4.96 3.34 -40.42
CA ALA A 580 -4.33 4.59 -40.88
C ALA A 580 -2.79 4.54 -40.83
N HIS A 581 -2.20 3.70 -39.98
CA HIS A 581 -0.75 3.60 -39.77
C HIS A 581 -0.16 2.27 -40.26
N ARG A 582 -0.90 1.51 -41.09
CA ARG A 582 -0.39 0.28 -41.74
C ARG A 582 0.72 0.55 -42.76
N SER A 583 0.88 1.80 -43.22
CA SER A 583 1.77 2.18 -44.34
C SER A 583 3.13 2.74 -43.92
N VAL A 584 3.56 2.57 -42.66
CA VAL A 584 4.81 3.16 -42.11
C VAL A 584 5.78 2.09 -41.58
N ILE A 585 5.70 0.85 -42.07
CA ILE A 585 6.64 -0.23 -41.72
C ILE A 585 7.26 -0.80 -42.99
#